data_AF-A0AAD7XHK1-F1
#
_entry.id   AF-A0AAD7XHK1-F1
#
_cell.length_a   1.000
_cell.length_b   1.000
_cell.length_c   1.000
_cell.angle_alpha   90.00
_cell.angle_beta   90.00
_cell.angle_gamma   90.00
#
_symmetry.space_group_name_H-M   'P 1'
#
loop_
_entity.id
_entity.type
_entity.pdbx_description
1 polymer ?
#
loop_
_entity_poly.entity_id
_entity_poly.type
_entity_poly.pdbx_seq_one_letter_code
_entity_poly.pdbx_strand_id
1 'polypeptide(L)'
;MSDPQYFKRVLISPVASVKMLAHAHQGCEEGMRSGGKPLEIMGMLLGCPHAEMKDALVVADVFPLPVTGFETRVVADDESVVNYMIELSELVEKSRKERLFGWYHSHPFDVDESHNHCFLSSTDMSTQLAWQSAEDGNGNPFLAIVIDPLRSFAKNKAELGAFRAYPPTYAPPPHQTPDGTVVHDEAKCVELWGSCWNRYYELRIEYFMSTQAKIIIDVLNHSFLWARTLGTVPPSLEPENRRRLSERVATKVTDKLLTSTDQTPGPRGPFFSPSNIVPPNAPPKPAATTTTTQDQGGVLHKAATAAAGLALEELHGQLIQATKRFLLNPN
;
A
#
# COMPACT_ATOMS: atom_id res chain seq x y z
N MET A 1 12.59 11.63 -23.23
CA MET A 1 12.63 12.62 -22.14
C MET A 1 14.00 12.56 -21.49
N SER A 2 14.67 13.70 -21.27
CA SER A 2 16.03 13.74 -20.72
C SER A 2 16.10 13.54 -19.20
N ASP A 3 14.96 13.65 -18.51
CA ASP A 3 14.82 13.40 -17.07
C ASP A 3 13.97 12.14 -16.83
N PRO A 4 14.56 11.05 -16.28
CA PRO A 4 13.83 9.83 -15.90
C PRO A 4 12.76 10.03 -14.80
N GLN A 5 12.88 11.09 -14.00
CA GLN A 5 11.93 11.48 -12.94
C GLN A 5 11.16 12.76 -13.28
N TYR A 6 10.85 12.97 -14.57
CA TYR A 6 10.15 14.16 -15.03
C TYR A 6 8.79 14.36 -14.32
N PHE A 7 8.01 13.29 -14.17
CA PHE A 7 6.74 13.33 -13.44
C PHE A 7 6.98 13.09 -11.95
N LYS A 8 6.48 13.97 -11.09
CA LYS A 8 6.71 13.90 -9.63
C LYS A 8 5.43 13.72 -8.83
N ARG A 9 4.28 13.96 -9.47
CA ARG A 9 3.00 13.93 -8.79
C ARG A 9 1.87 13.48 -9.70
N VAL A 10 0.81 13.00 -9.07
CA VAL A 10 -0.45 12.65 -9.71
C VAL A 10 -1.60 13.30 -8.96
N LEU A 11 -2.52 13.91 -9.70
CA LEU A 11 -3.77 14.46 -9.21
C LEU A 11 -4.88 13.45 -9.49
N ILE A 12 -5.52 12.92 -8.45
CA ILE A 12 -6.56 11.90 -8.58
C ILE A 12 -7.93 12.51 -8.26
N SER A 13 -8.91 12.25 -9.11
CA SER A 13 -10.29 12.68 -8.85
C SER A 13 -10.93 11.83 -7.74
N PRO A 14 -11.80 12.40 -6.89
CA PRO A 14 -12.54 11.63 -5.88
C PRO A 14 -13.32 10.46 -6.47
N VAL A 15 -13.88 10.64 -7.67
CA VAL A 15 -14.63 9.59 -8.38
C VAL A 15 -13.71 8.43 -8.75
N ALA A 16 -12.52 8.72 -9.29
CA ALA A 16 -11.52 7.69 -9.59
C ALA A 16 -11.13 6.93 -8.33
N SER A 17 -10.86 7.62 -7.22
CA SER A 17 -10.50 6.97 -5.95
C SER A 17 -11.60 6.07 -5.42
N VAL A 18 -12.86 6.52 -5.43
CA VAL A 18 -14.00 5.74 -4.95
C VAL A 18 -14.24 4.52 -5.85
N LYS A 19 -14.17 4.67 -7.17
CA LYS A 19 -14.32 3.54 -8.11
C LYS A 19 -13.22 2.49 -7.93
N MET A 20 -11.97 2.93 -7.81
CA MET A 20 -10.82 2.07 -7.53
C MET A 20 -11.01 1.26 -6.23
N LEU A 21 -11.35 1.94 -5.14
CA LEU A 21 -11.59 1.28 -3.85
C LEU A 21 -12.79 0.34 -3.88
N ALA A 22 -13.89 0.73 -4.51
CA ALA A 22 -15.07 -0.13 -4.64
C ALA A 22 -14.77 -1.41 -5.43
N HIS A 23 -14.02 -1.28 -6.53
CA HIS A 23 -13.61 -2.44 -7.33
C HIS A 23 -12.65 -3.36 -6.55
N ALA A 24 -11.65 -2.80 -5.86
CA ALA A 24 -10.73 -3.57 -5.03
C ALA A 24 -11.44 -4.28 -3.87
N HIS A 25 -12.43 -3.64 -3.26
CA HIS A 25 -13.25 -4.25 -2.22
C HIS A 25 -14.10 -5.41 -2.76
N GLN A 26 -14.71 -5.24 -3.94
CA GLN A 26 -15.45 -6.31 -4.62
C GLN A 26 -14.54 -7.53 -4.91
N GLY A 27 -13.30 -7.29 -5.33
CA GLY A 27 -12.30 -8.36 -5.50
C GLY A 27 -12.00 -9.11 -4.19
N CYS A 28 -11.89 -8.38 -3.08
CA CYS A 28 -11.71 -8.98 -1.77
C CYS A 28 -12.91 -9.86 -1.36
N GLU A 29 -14.13 -9.35 -1.50
CA GLU A 29 -15.37 -10.08 -1.17
C GLU A 29 -15.53 -11.34 -2.03
N GLU A 30 -15.33 -11.22 -3.34
CA GLU A 30 -15.46 -12.36 -4.26
C GLU A 30 -14.41 -13.42 -4.00
N GLY A 31 -13.15 -13.01 -3.75
CA GLY A 31 -12.09 -13.92 -3.38
C GLY A 31 -12.38 -14.65 -2.08
N MET A 32 -12.93 -13.91 -1.10
CA MET A 32 -13.26 -14.52 0.18
C MET A 32 -14.41 -15.53 0.07
N ARG A 33 -15.39 -15.25 -0.79
CA ARG A 33 -16.53 -16.13 -1.06
C ARG A 33 -16.14 -17.40 -1.83
N SER A 34 -15.20 -17.29 -2.77
CA SER A 34 -14.84 -18.37 -3.69
C SER A 34 -13.68 -19.23 -3.23
N GLY A 35 -12.65 -18.63 -2.62
CA GLY A 35 -11.38 -19.30 -2.30
C GLY A 35 -10.83 -19.01 -0.91
N GLY A 36 -11.56 -18.26 -0.08
CA GLY A 36 -11.15 -17.93 1.29
C GLY A 36 -9.94 -16.99 1.37
N LYS A 37 -9.56 -16.34 0.26
CA LYS A 37 -8.49 -15.32 0.21
C LYS A 37 -8.92 -14.17 -0.70
N PRO A 38 -8.60 -12.90 -0.37
CA PRO A 38 -8.88 -11.78 -1.25
C PRO A 38 -8.28 -11.98 -2.65
N LEU A 39 -9.02 -11.61 -3.71
CA LEU A 39 -8.50 -11.61 -5.08
C LEU A 39 -7.91 -10.26 -5.43
N GLU A 40 -6.85 -10.29 -6.23
CA GLU A 40 -6.30 -9.10 -6.85
C GLU A 40 -7.14 -8.73 -8.09
N ILE A 41 -7.41 -7.44 -8.24
CA ILE A 41 -8.08 -6.88 -9.40
C ILE A 41 -7.15 -5.95 -10.16
N MET A 42 -7.52 -5.61 -11.39
CA MET A 42 -6.87 -4.54 -12.13
C MET A 42 -7.86 -3.76 -12.99
N GLY A 43 -7.46 -2.57 -13.40
CA GLY A 43 -8.24 -1.72 -14.28
C GLY A 43 -7.40 -0.65 -14.97
N MET A 44 -8.03 0.12 -15.85
CA MET A 44 -7.39 1.17 -16.65
C MET A 44 -7.65 2.56 -16.06
N LEU A 45 -6.63 3.42 -16.15
CA LEU A 45 -6.69 4.81 -15.74
C LEU A 45 -7.01 5.70 -16.95
N LEU A 46 -8.02 6.56 -16.80
CA LEU A 46 -8.38 7.59 -17.76
C LEU A 46 -7.88 8.95 -17.29
N GLY A 47 -7.16 9.66 -18.16
CA GLY A 47 -6.63 10.95 -17.79
C GLY A 47 -5.75 11.61 -18.83
N CYS A 48 -4.93 12.54 -18.38
CA CYS A 48 -4.01 13.30 -19.21
C CYS A 48 -2.87 13.92 -18.38
N PRO A 49 -1.77 14.32 -19.01
CA PRO A 49 -0.81 15.24 -18.41
C PRO A 49 -1.49 16.56 -18.04
N HIS A 50 -1.12 17.14 -16.90
CA HIS A 50 -1.69 18.41 -16.48
C HIS A 50 -1.27 19.54 -17.44
N ALA A 51 -2.22 20.40 -17.83
CA ALA A 51 -2.00 21.44 -18.84
C ALA A 51 -0.95 22.48 -18.41
N GLU A 52 -1.02 22.96 -17.16
CA GLU A 52 -0.11 23.98 -16.62
C GLU A 52 1.08 23.38 -15.85
N MET A 53 0.80 22.44 -14.94
CA MET A 53 1.80 21.78 -14.10
C MET A 53 2.49 20.63 -14.85
N LYS A 54 3.59 20.97 -15.52
CA LYS A 54 4.30 20.07 -16.43
C LYS A 54 4.80 18.75 -15.82
N ASP A 55 5.09 18.71 -14.52
CA ASP A 55 5.55 17.54 -13.76
C ASP A 55 4.41 16.69 -13.18
N ALA A 56 3.15 16.97 -13.57
CA ALA A 56 1.97 16.35 -12.99
C ALA A 56 1.12 15.58 -14.00
N LEU A 57 0.59 14.46 -13.54
CA LEU A 57 -0.40 13.65 -14.24
C LEU A 57 -1.78 13.83 -13.59
N VAL A 58 -2.86 13.73 -14.36
CA VAL A 58 -4.23 13.86 -13.86
C VAL A 58 -5.01 12.59 -14.16
N VAL A 59 -5.49 11.91 -13.13
CA VAL A 59 -6.42 10.78 -13.23
C VAL A 59 -7.84 11.31 -13.05
N ALA A 60 -8.57 11.38 -14.17
CA ALA A 60 -9.93 11.90 -14.20
C ALA A 60 -10.95 10.82 -13.83
N ASP A 61 -10.77 9.59 -14.34
CA ASP A 61 -11.69 8.47 -14.14
C ASP A 61 -10.94 7.13 -14.23
N VAL A 62 -11.61 6.03 -13.90
CA VAL A 62 -11.06 4.67 -14.04
C VAL A 62 -12.11 3.70 -14.56
N PHE A 63 -11.65 2.62 -15.19
CA PHE A 63 -12.49 1.52 -15.65
C PHE A 63 -11.96 0.18 -15.14
N PRO A 64 -12.79 -0.67 -14.51
CA PRO A 64 -12.37 -2.01 -14.12
C PRO A 64 -12.14 -2.87 -15.36
N LEU A 65 -11.12 -3.74 -15.33
CA LEU A 65 -10.97 -4.80 -16.33
C LEU A 65 -11.62 -6.08 -15.81
N PRO A 66 -12.23 -6.91 -16.69
CA PRO A 66 -12.90 -8.14 -16.30
C PRO A 66 -11.90 -9.28 -16.06
N VAL A 67 -10.90 -9.02 -15.22
CA VAL A 67 -9.84 -9.97 -14.89
C VAL A 67 -9.71 -10.10 -13.38
N THR A 68 -9.57 -11.34 -12.94
CA THR A 68 -9.32 -11.69 -11.55
C THR A 68 -7.98 -12.40 -11.50
N GLY A 69 -7.02 -11.85 -10.76
CA GLY A 69 -5.66 -12.38 -10.66
C GLY A 69 -5.40 -13.04 -9.31
N PHE A 70 -4.58 -14.09 -9.35
CA PHE A 70 -3.63 -14.38 -8.28
C PHE A 70 -2.25 -14.07 -8.85
N GLU A 71 -1.46 -13.28 -8.14
CA GLU A 71 -0.02 -12.88 -8.23
C GLU A 71 0.95 -13.57 -9.24
N THR A 72 0.62 -14.70 -9.86
CA THR A 72 1.53 -15.55 -10.65
C THR A 72 1.24 -15.69 -12.13
N ARG A 73 0.11 -15.21 -12.67
CA ARG A 73 -0.08 -15.17 -14.14
C ARG A 73 -0.83 -13.93 -14.58
N VAL A 74 -0.14 -13.12 -15.37
CA VAL A 74 -0.72 -12.07 -16.19
C VAL A 74 -1.77 -12.71 -17.10
N VAL A 75 -3.05 -12.66 -16.70
CA VAL A 75 -4.18 -12.95 -17.60
C VAL A 75 -4.53 -11.67 -18.40
N ALA A 76 -3.50 -10.93 -18.83
CA ALA A 76 -3.63 -9.83 -19.78
C ALA A 76 -3.28 -10.28 -21.21
N ASP A 77 -2.80 -11.52 -21.38
CA ASP A 77 -2.65 -12.19 -22.69
C ASP A 77 -3.94 -12.94 -23.12
N ASP A 78 -5.03 -12.81 -22.35
CA ASP A 78 -6.34 -13.30 -22.77
C ASP A 78 -6.88 -12.37 -23.86
N GLU A 79 -7.10 -12.95 -25.05
CA GLU A 79 -7.63 -12.24 -26.23
C GLU A 79 -8.91 -11.47 -25.89
N SER A 80 -9.74 -11.96 -24.97
CA SER A 80 -10.96 -11.28 -24.54
C SER A 80 -10.69 -9.97 -23.80
N VAL A 81 -9.64 -9.93 -22.97
CA VAL A 81 -9.25 -8.75 -22.18
C VAL A 81 -8.61 -7.71 -23.08
N VAL A 82 -7.74 -8.15 -24.00
CA VAL A 82 -7.14 -7.27 -25.00
C VAL A 82 -8.21 -6.65 -25.90
N ASN A 83 -9.17 -7.46 -26.38
CA ASN A 83 -10.28 -6.96 -27.18
C ASN A 83 -11.14 -5.95 -26.41
N TYR A 84 -11.42 -6.22 -25.13
CA TYR A 84 -12.13 -5.27 -24.26
C TYR A 84 -11.35 -3.96 -24.10
N MET A 85 -10.04 -4.02 -23.90
CA MET A 85 -9.19 -2.83 -23.77
C MET A 85 -9.17 -2.00 -25.06
N ILE A 86 -9.10 -2.65 -26.23
CA ILE A 86 -9.14 -1.98 -27.54
C ILE A 86 -10.50 -1.28 -27.71
N GLU A 87 -11.60 -2.00 -27.50
CA GLU A 87 -12.95 -1.42 -27.63
C GLU A 87 -13.17 -0.26 -26.66
N LEU A 88 -12.74 -0.43 -25.40
CA LEU A 88 -12.81 0.63 -24.39
C LEU A 88 -12.02 1.87 -24.83
N SER A 89 -10.80 1.69 -25.35
CA SER A 89 -9.96 2.78 -25.84
C SER A 89 -10.65 3.53 -26.98
N GLU A 90 -11.19 2.83 -27.98
CA GLU A 90 -11.90 3.45 -29.09
C GLU A 90 -13.16 4.23 -28.65
N LEU A 91 -13.91 3.70 -27.70
CA LEU A 91 -15.11 4.35 -27.16
C LEU A 91 -14.76 5.59 -26.34
N VAL A 92 -13.68 5.53 -25.56
CA VAL A 92 -13.15 6.67 -24.81
C VAL A 92 -12.72 7.77 -25.77
N GLU A 93 -11.95 7.47 -26.80
CA GLU A 93 -11.47 8.48 -27.76
C GLU A 93 -12.61 9.15 -28.55
N LYS A 94 -13.73 8.44 -28.78
CA LYS A 94 -14.93 9.00 -29.42
C LYS A 94 -15.72 9.95 -28.50
N SER A 95 -15.65 9.76 -27.18
CA SER A 95 -16.54 10.43 -26.22
C SER A 95 -15.83 11.45 -25.33
N ARG A 96 -14.51 11.31 -25.13
CA ARG A 96 -13.73 12.10 -24.19
C ARG A 96 -12.42 12.59 -24.82
N LYS A 97 -11.82 13.63 -24.24
CA LYS A 97 -10.53 14.18 -24.70
C LYS A 97 -9.35 13.49 -24.03
N GLU A 98 -9.59 12.94 -22.84
CA GLU A 98 -8.65 12.12 -22.10
C GLU A 98 -8.41 10.78 -22.80
N ARG A 99 -7.28 10.14 -22.47
CA ARG A 99 -6.91 8.83 -23.00
C ARG A 99 -6.64 7.86 -21.86
N LEU A 100 -6.68 6.57 -22.18
CA LEU A 100 -6.16 5.56 -21.28
C LEU A 100 -4.65 5.76 -21.19
N PHE A 101 -4.13 6.03 -20.00
CA PHE A 101 -2.73 6.44 -19.79
C PHE A 101 -2.09 5.75 -18.59
N GLY A 102 -2.65 4.63 -18.18
CA GLY A 102 -2.15 3.89 -17.06
C GLY A 102 -3.09 2.78 -16.62
N TRP A 103 -2.72 2.13 -15.54
CA TRP A 103 -3.44 1.03 -14.94
C TRP A 103 -3.40 1.13 -13.42
N TYR A 104 -4.34 0.46 -12.79
CA TYR A 104 -4.32 0.25 -11.35
C TYR A 104 -4.54 -1.22 -11.03
N HIS A 105 -4.04 -1.64 -9.89
CA HIS A 105 -4.32 -2.95 -9.31
C HIS A 105 -4.36 -2.90 -7.79
N SER A 106 -4.79 -4.00 -7.18
CA SER A 106 -4.94 -4.10 -5.73
C SER A 106 -3.94 -5.07 -5.13
N HIS A 107 -3.38 -4.71 -3.98
CA HIS A 107 -2.56 -5.54 -3.11
C HIS A 107 -3.29 -5.75 -1.77
N PRO A 108 -4.17 -6.77 -1.67
CA PRO A 108 -5.00 -7.01 -0.49
C PRO A 108 -4.23 -7.77 0.60
N PHE A 109 -3.11 -7.22 1.06
CA PHE A 109 -2.32 -7.82 2.14
C PHE A 109 -3.00 -7.66 3.50
N ASP A 110 -2.68 -8.57 4.42
CA ASP A 110 -3.16 -8.46 5.79
C ASP A 110 -2.67 -7.16 6.44
N VAL A 111 -3.58 -6.43 7.09
CA VAL A 111 -3.30 -5.11 7.68
C VAL A 111 -2.19 -5.17 8.74
N ASP A 112 -0.94 -4.88 8.37
CA ASP A 112 0.18 -4.66 9.28
C ASP A 112 0.24 -3.17 9.60
N GLU A 113 0.34 -2.78 10.88
CA GLU A 113 0.43 -1.36 11.23
C GLU A 113 1.68 -0.68 10.71
N SER A 114 2.76 -1.44 10.58
CA SER A 114 4.11 -0.89 10.42
C SER A 114 4.38 -0.28 9.05
N HIS A 115 3.72 -0.73 7.98
CA HIS A 115 3.97 -0.22 6.63
C HIS A 115 2.79 -0.37 5.67
N ASN A 116 2.81 0.41 4.60
CA ASN A 116 1.87 0.31 3.48
C ASN A 116 2.40 -0.74 2.49
N HIS A 117 1.54 -1.60 1.97
CA HIS A 117 1.92 -2.61 0.98
C HIS A 117 1.62 -2.19 -0.47
N CYS A 118 1.35 -0.91 -0.70
CA CYS A 118 1.37 -0.34 -2.05
C CYS A 118 2.81 -0.24 -2.56
N PHE A 119 3.25 -1.24 -3.32
CA PHE A 119 4.56 -1.27 -4.00
C PHE A 119 4.41 -2.05 -5.31
N LEU A 120 5.42 -2.02 -6.19
CA LEU A 120 5.42 -2.83 -7.42
C LEU A 120 6.21 -4.13 -7.21
N SER A 121 5.54 -5.27 -7.32
CA SER A 121 6.18 -6.59 -7.33
C SER A 121 7.04 -6.78 -8.60
N SER A 122 7.80 -7.87 -8.69
CA SER A 122 8.55 -8.19 -9.91
C SER A 122 7.66 -8.38 -11.13
N THR A 123 6.44 -8.92 -10.93
CA THR A 123 5.44 -9.09 -11.98
C THR A 123 4.90 -7.74 -12.42
N ASP A 124 4.53 -6.88 -11.46
CA ASP A 124 4.01 -5.54 -11.75
C ASP A 124 5.05 -4.68 -12.48
N MET A 125 6.32 -4.79 -12.08
CA MET A 125 7.42 -4.10 -12.73
C MET A 125 7.59 -4.52 -14.19
N SER A 126 7.40 -5.81 -14.49
CA SER A 126 7.50 -6.33 -15.86
C SER A 126 6.35 -5.78 -16.72
N THR A 127 5.12 -5.80 -16.20
CA THR A 127 3.94 -5.23 -16.85
C THR A 127 4.08 -3.72 -17.06
N GLN A 128 4.44 -2.98 -16.01
CA GLN A 128 4.62 -1.53 -16.06
C GLN A 128 5.70 -1.16 -17.07
N LEU A 129 6.83 -1.85 -17.10
CA LEU A 129 7.91 -1.55 -18.04
C LEU A 129 7.49 -1.81 -19.49
N ALA A 130 6.76 -2.89 -19.75
CA ALA A 130 6.26 -3.22 -21.08
C ALA A 130 5.28 -2.16 -21.60
N TRP A 131 4.26 -1.82 -20.81
CA TRP A 131 3.24 -0.84 -21.19
C TRP A 131 3.78 0.58 -21.25
N GLN A 132 4.62 0.97 -20.29
CA GLN A 132 5.27 2.28 -20.31
C GLN A 132 6.19 2.45 -21.53
N SER A 133 6.93 1.41 -21.93
CA SER A 133 7.81 1.49 -23.11
C SER A 133 7.02 1.60 -24.42
N ALA A 134 5.84 0.98 -24.50
CA ALA A 134 4.97 1.06 -25.67
C ALA A 134 4.27 2.42 -25.82
N GLU A 135 3.85 3.02 -24.70
CA GLU A 135 3.01 4.23 -24.69
C GLU A 135 3.79 5.54 -24.56
N ASP A 136 4.88 5.57 -23.77
CA ASP A 136 5.65 6.80 -23.54
C ASP A 136 6.22 7.37 -24.86
N GLY A 137 6.61 6.50 -25.80
CA GLY A 137 7.12 6.88 -27.11
C GLY A 137 6.10 7.64 -27.97
N ASN A 138 4.81 7.40 -27.73
CA ASN A 138 3.69 8.04 -28.44
C ASN A 138 3.22 9.32 -27.74
N GLY A 139 3.93 9.78 -26.71
CA GLY A 139 3.56 10.94 -25.91
C GLY A 139 2.45 10.67 -24.89
N ASN A 140 2.16 9.41 -24.59
CA ASN A 140 1.16 8.98 -23.62
C ASN A 140 1.85 8.42 -22.35
N PRO A 141 2.10 9.24 -21.33
CA PRO A 141 2.92 8.82 -20.19
C PRO A 141 2.19 7.78 -19.33
N PHE A 142 2.70 6.55 -19.26
CA PHE A 142 1.99 5.44 -18.60
C PHE A 142 2.19 5.35 -17.08
N LEU A 143 1.10 5.39 -16.30
CA LEU A 143 1.11 5.39 -14.83
C LEU A 143 0.65 4.05 -14.22
N ALA A 144 1.25 3.62 -13.12
CA ALA A 144 0.73 2.53 -12.26
C ALA A 144 0.19 3.09 -10.94
N ILE A 145 -0.97 2.60 -10.49
CA ILE A 145 -1.51 2.87 -9.15
C ILE A 145 -1.77 1.56 -8.41
N VAL A 146 -1.27 1.43 -7.19
CA VAL A 146 -1.51 0.27 -6.32
C VAL A 146 -2.45 0.68 -5.19
N ILE A 147 -3.44 -0.16 -4.90
CA ILE A 147 -4.44 0.07 -3.86
C ILE A 147 -4.29 -1.00 -2.78
N ASP A 148 -4.25 -0.62 -1.51
CA ASP A 148 -4.41 -1.56 -0.39
C ASP A 148 -5.85 -1.47 0.14
N PRO A 149 -6.79 -2.33 -0.33
CA PRO A 149 -8.20 -2.22 0.03
C PRO A 149 -8.47 -2.55 1.51
N LEU A 150 -7.75 -3.51 2.08
CA LEU A 150 -7.97 -3.96 3.45
C LEU A 150 -7.48 -2.91 4.45
N ARG A 151 -6.29 -2.34 4.22
CA ARG A 151 -5.78 -1.22 5.01
C ARG A 151 -6.63 0.03 4.82
N SER A 152 -7.10 0.28 3.61
CA SER A 152 -7.96 1.43 3.34
C SER A 152 -9.26 1.36 4.13
N PHE A 153 -9.86 0.17 4.20
CA PHE A 153 -11.06 -0.09 4.99
C PHE A 153 -10.78 0.04 6.50
N ALA A 154 -9.69 -0.58 6.99
CA ALA A 154 -9.33 -0.54 8.41
C ALA A 154 -9.03 0.88 8.92
N LYS A 155 -8.34 1.71 8.11
CA LYS A 155 -8.02 3.10 8.46
C LYS A 155 -9.10 4.10 8.11
N ASN A 156 -10.14 3.69 7.38
CA ASN A 156 -11.15 4.57 6.81
C ASN A 156 -10.54 5.73 5.99
N LYS A 157 -9.48 5.41 5.22
CA LYS A 157 -8.72 6.35 4.40
C LYS A 157 -8.24 5.62 3.15
N ALA A 158 -8.29 6.27 1.99
CA ALA A 158 -7.71 5.70 0.77
C ALA A 158 -6.17 5.56 0.93
N GLU A 159 -5.69 4.33 1.00
CA GLU A 159 -4.26 4.00 0.97
C GLU A 159 -3.93 3.58 -0.47
N LEU A 160 -3.33 4.51 -1.21
CA LEU A 160 -2.96 4.41 -2.61
C LEU A 160 -1.47 4.72 -2.74
N GLY A 161 -0.77 4.01 -3.62
CA GLY A 161 0.57 4.36 -4.10
C GLY A 161 0.55 4.58 -5.60
N ALA A 162 1.29 5.56 -6.10
CA ALA A 162 1.39 5.86 -7.53
C ALA A 162 2.83 5.76 -7.98
N PHE A 163 3.10 5.05 -9.07
CA PHE A 163 4.46 4.66 -9.44
C PHE A 163 4.73 4.78 -10.93
N ARG A 164 6.00 5.02 -11.26
CA ARG A 164 6.54 4.86 -12.62
C ARG A 164 7.86 4.10 -12.57
N ALA A 165 8.11 3.30 -13.61
CA ALA A 165 9.35 2.56 -13.75
C ALA A 165 10.44 3.45 -14.35
N TYR A 166 11.68 3.26 -13.91
CA TYR A 166 12.83 3.84 -14.58
C TYR A 166 13.07 3.17 -15.94
N PRO A 167 13.48 3.93 -16.97
CA PRO A 167 13.91 3.35 -18.24
C PRO A 167 15.05 2.33 -18.03
N PRO A 168 15.14 1.26 -18.86
CA PRO A 168 16.19 0.26 -18.72
C PRO A 168 17.62 0.82 -18.83
N THR A 169 17.76 1.93 -19.55
CA THR A 169 19.02 2.64 -19.77
C THR A 169 19.45 3.51 -18.60
N TYR A 170 18.57 3.77 -17.63
CA TYR A 170 18.87 4.59 -16.47
C TYR A 170 19.29 3.72 -15.28
N ALA A 171 20.42 4.10 -14.67
CA ALA A 171 20.88 3.53 -13.42
C ALA A 171 20.56 4.52 -12.28
N PRO A 172 19.59 4.22 -11.41
CA PRO A 172 19.27 5.11 -10.29
C PRO A 172 20.40 5.11 -9.24
N PRO A 173 20.51 6.18 -8.43
CA PRO A 173 21.44 6.25 -7.33
C PRO A 173 21.33 5.02 -6.39
N PRO A 174 22.46 4.49 -5.90
CA PRO A 174 22.45 3.33 -5.01
C PRO A 174 21.73 3.68 -3.69
N HIS A 175 20.98 2.72 -3.14
CA HIS A 175 20.24 2.85 -1.88
C HIS A 175 19.11 3.88 -1.84
N GLN A 176 18.71 4.45 -3.00
CA GLN A 176 17.56 5.34 -3.07
C GLN A 176 16.26 4.54 -3.16
N THR A 177 15.40 4.65 -2.15
CA THR A 177 14.08 4.00 -2.11
C THR A 177 13.10 4.67 -3.08
N PRO A 178 11.97 4.02 -3.42
CA PRO A 178 10.93 4.62 -4.27
C PRO A 178 10.46 5.99 -3.79
N ASP A 179 10.34 6.17 -2.47
CA ASP A 179 9.90 7.40 -1.80
C ASP A 179 10.98 8.51 -1.79
N GLY A 180 12.18 8.21 -2.29
CA GLY A 180 13.31 9.13 -2.37
C GLY A 180 14.21 9.16 -1.13
N THR A 181 13.91 8.38 -0.09
CA THR A 181 14.78 8.26 1.10
C THR A 181 15.98 7.36 0.82
N VAL A 182 17.11 7.60 1.50
CA VAL A 182 18.30 6.73 1.37
C VAL A 182 18.31 5.76 2.54
N VAL A 183 18.14 4.47 2.24
CA VAL A 183 18.13 3.38 3.23
C VAL A 183 19.23 2.39 2.87
N HIS A 184 20.20 2.24 3.76
CA HIS A 184 21.35 1.35 3.54
C HIS A 184 21.05 -0.13 3.84
N ASP A 185 19.97 -0.42 4.57
CA ASP A 185 19.55 -1.79 4.88
C ASP A 185 18.70 -2.36 3.72
N GLU A 186 19.35 -3.15 2.86
CA GLU A 186 18.69 -3.77 1.70
C GLU A 186 17.62 -4.78 2.10
N ALA A 187 17.79 -5.49 3.22
CA ALA A 187 16.80 -6.48 3.66
C ALA A 187 15.48 -5.79 4.02
N LYS A 188 15.56 -4.65 4.70
CA LYS A 188 14.40 -3.79 4.98
C LYS A 188 13.77 -3.23 3.70
N CYS A 189 14.58 -2.86 2.71
CA CYS A 189 14.04 -2.38 1.44
C CYS A 189 13.25 -3.47 0.70
N VAL A 190 13.75 -4.71 0.73
CA VAL A 190 13.06 -5.86 0.13
C VAL A 190 11.78 -6.22 0.89
N GLU A 191 11.77 -6.12 2.23
CA GLU A 191 10.58 -6.33 3.07
C GLU A 191 9.48 -5.30 2.74
N LEU A 192 9.85 -4.03 2.51
CA LEU A 192 8.88 -2.94 2.33
C LEU A 192 8.42 -2.70 0.88
N TRP A 193 9.34 -2.79 -0.08
CA TRP A 193 9.11 -2.37 -1.47
C TRP A 193 9.35 -3.50 -2.48
N GLY A 194 9.57 -4.72 -2.00
CA GLY A 194 9.84 -5.90 -2.83
C GLY A 194 11.24 -5.91 -3.43
N SER A 195 11.56 -6.95 -4.18
CA SER A 195 12.90 -7.17 -4.76
C SER A 195 13.31 -6.12 -5.81
N CYS A 196 12.33 -5.43 -6.42
CA CYS A 196 12.55 -4.45 -7.48
C CYS A 196 12.50 -2.99 -7.01
N TRP A 197 12.64 -2.73 -5.70
CA TRP A 197 12.53 -1.40 -5.09
C TRP A 197 13.39 -0.30 -5.74
N ASN A 198 14.52 -0.66 -6.34
CA ASN A 198 15.43 0.28 -7.00
C ASN A 198 15.08 0.54 -8.48
N ARG A 199 13.97 0.02 -9.01
CA ARG A 199 13.60 0.10 -10.44
C ARG A 199 12.42 1.01 -10.74
N TYR A 200 11.79 1.59 -9.72
CA TYR A 200 10.68 2.51 -9.85
C TYR A 200 10.78 3.62 -8.80
N TYR A 201 9.94 4.64 -8.94
CA TYR A 201 9.81 5.72 -7.99
C TYR A 201 8.35 6.03 -7.71
N GLU A 202 8.09 6.56 -6.52
CA GLU A 202 6.76 6.98 -6.09
C GLU A 202 6.47 8.42 -6.55
N LEU A 203 5.26 8.63 -7.04
CA LEU A 203 4.72 9.95 -7.36
C LEU A 203 3.84 10.42 -6.20
N ARG A 204 4.01 11.69 -5.81
CA ARG A 204 3.17 12.30 -4.78
C ARG A 204 1.71 12.34 -5.24
N ILE A 205 0.82 11.71 -4.46
CA ILE A 205 -0.62 11.76 -4.71
C ILE A 205 -1.20 13.05 -4.12
N GLU A 206 -1.91 13.80 -4.97
CA GLU A 206 -2.72 14.96 -4.61
C GLU A 206 -4.16 14.70 -5.10
N TYR A 207 -5.14 15.32 -4.46
CA TYR A 207 -6.55 15.21 -4.87
C TYR A 207 -7.04 16.54 -5.42
N PHE A 208 -7.86 16.47 -6.46
CA PHE A 208 -8.50 17.64 -7.03
C PHE A 208 -10.00 17.43 -7.15
N MET A 209 -10.78 18.49 -7.00
CA MET A 209 -12.22 18.42 -7.09
C MET A 209 -12.74 19.70 -7.72
N SER A 210 -13.73 19.59 -8.60
CA SER A 210 -14.40 20.77 -9.15
C SER A 210 -15.26 21.46 -8.09
N THR A 211 -15.49 22.76 -8.25
CA THR A 211 -16.33 23.53 -7.34
C THR A 211 -17.75 22.95 -7.26
N GLN A 212 -18.32 22.51 -8.38
CA GLN A 212 -19.64 21.87 -8.41
C GLN A 212 -19.66 20.54 -7.65
N ALA A 213 -18.65 19.69 -7.84
CA ALA A 213 -18.56 18.42 -7.10
C ALA A 213 -18.46 18.65 -5.59
N LYS A 214 -17.70 19.67 -5.17
CA LYS A 214 -17.62 20.09 -3.76
C LYS A 214 -18.99 20.44 -3.19
N ILE A 215 -19.74 21.29 -3.88
CA ILE A 215 -21.08 21.72 -3.46
C ILE A 215 -22.02 20.51 -3.36
N ILE A 216 -21.99 19.60 -4.33
CA ILE A 216 -22.82 18.39 -4.30
C ILE A 216 -22.47 17.52 -3.09
N ILE A 217 -21.19 17.29 -2.82
CA ILE A 217 -20.75 16.51 -1.66
C ILE A 217 -21.16 17.18 -0.34
N ASP A 218 -21.07 18.51 -0.26
CA ASP A 218 -21.50 19.26 0.93
C ASP A 218 -23.01 19.10 1.18
N VAL A 219 -23.84 19.15 0.13
CA VAL A 219 -25.29 18.92 0.22
C VAL A 219 -25.61 17.47 0.60
N LEU A 220 -24.89 16.50 0.02
CA LEU A 220 -25.05 15.08 0.34
C LEU A 220 -24.66 14.79 1.79
N ASN A 221 -23.58 15.42 2.27
CA ASN A 221 -23.13 15.32 3.66
C ASN A 221 -24.18 15.85 4.64
N HIS A 222 -24.73 17.03 4.36
CA HIS A 222 -25.76 17.63 5.21
C HIS A 222 -27.09 16.87 5.20
N SER A 223 -27.50 16.32 4.05
CA SER A 223 -28.83 15.73 3.89
C SER A 223 -28.89 14.23 4.17
N PHE A 224 -27.84 13.46 3.82
CA PHE A 224 -27.92 12.00 3.74
C PHE A 224 -26.75 11.27 4.40
N LEU A 225 -25.50 11.70 4.16
CA LEU A 225 -24.33 10.88 4.52
C LEU A 225 -24.07 10.85 6.02
N TRP A 226 -24.39 11.92 6.76
CA TRP A 226 -24.19 11.97 8.22
C TRP A 226 -24.91 10.82 8.95
N ALA A 227 -26.16 10.53 8.56
CA ALA A 227 -26.96 9.47 9.17
C ALA A 227 -26.37 8.10 8.85
N ARG A 228 -25.89 7.91 7.62
CA ARG A 228 -25.18 6.69 7.21
C ARG A 228 -23.91 6.49 8.04
N THR A 229 -23.09 7.52 8.22
CA THR A 229 -21.87 7.47 9.05
C THR A 229 -22.18 7.06 10.49
N LEU A 230 -23.28 7.54 11.06
CA LEU A 230 -23.76 7.10 12.39
C LEU A 230 -24.30 5.67 12.38
N GLY A 231 -24.84 5.19 11.26
CA GLY A 231 -25.34 3.83 11.09
C GLY A 231 -24.25 2.77 10.85
N THR A 232 -23.10 3.14 10.28
CA THR A 232 -22.07 2.17 9.85
C THR A 232 -21.46 1.42 11.03
N VAL A 233 -21.47 0.09 11.02
CA VAL A 233 -20.74 -0.71 12.01
C VAL A 233 -19.24 -0.52 11.77
N PRO A 234 -18.42 -0.26 12.81
CA PRO A 234 -16.97 -0.18 12.65
C PRO A 234 -16.42 -1.47 12.02
N PRO A 235 -15.45 -1.36 11.10
CA PRO A 235 -14.80 -2.51 10.45
C PRO A 235 -14.39 -3.64 11.40
N SER A 236 -13.83 -3.32 12.56
CA SER A 236 -13.40 -4.31 13.56
C SER A 236 -14.53 -5.17 14.11
N LEU A 237 -15.75 -4.62 14.14
CA LEU A 237 -16.93 -5.28 14.68
C LEU A 237 -17.75 -6.02 13.63
N GLU A 238 -17.35 -5.97 12.35
CA GLU A 238 -17.97 -6.78 11.33
C GLU A 238 -17.79 -8.29 11.62
N PRO A 239 -18.81 -9.12 11.32
CA PRO A 239 -18.77 -10.54 11.65
C PRO A 239 -17.54 -11.28 11.12
N GLU A 240 -17.07 -10.92 9.92
CA GLU A 240 -15.89 -11.55 9.31
C GLU A 240 -14.60 -11.16 10.02
N ASN A 241 -14.37 -9.86 10.22
CA ASN A 241 -13.17 -9.36 10.91
C ASN A 241 -13.08 -9.86 12.35
N ARG A 242 -14.23 -9.94 13.05
CA ARG A 242 -14.31 -10.51 14.39
C ARG A 242 -13.96 -12.00 14.44
N ARG A 243 -14.35 -12.78 13.43
CA ARG A 243 -13.97 -14.21 13.35
C ARG A 243 -12.46 -14.35 13.13
N ARG A 244 -11.91 -13.54 12.22
CA ARG A 244 -10.47 -13.54 11.91
C ARG A 244 -9.60 -12.92 12.98
N LEU A 245 -10.15 -12.19 13.96
CA LEU A 245 -9.35 -11.59 15.03
C LEU A 245 -8.50 -12.65 15.75
N SER A 246 -9.09 -13.82 16.04
CA SER A 246 -8.36 -14.93 16.68
C SER A 246 -7.19 -15.42 15.83
N GLU A 247 -7.39 -15.58 14.52
CA GLU A 247 -6.35 -15.96 13.55
C GLU A 247 -5.28 -14.88 13.44
N ARG A 248 -5.67 -13.60 13.36
CA ARG A 248 -4.74 -12.45 13.31
C ARG A 248 -3.89 -12.34 14.57
N VAL A 249 -4.46 -12.59 15.74
CA VAL A 249 -3.72 -12.62 17.01
C VAL A 249 -2.73 -13.79 17.01
N ALA A 250 -3.16 -14.98 16.57
CA ALA A 250 -2.28 -16.14 16.48
C ALA A 250 -1.09 -15.87 15.53
N THR A 251 -1.37 -15.46 14.30
CA THR A 251 -0.33 -15.29 13.27
C THR A 251 0.56 -14.08 13.51
N LYS A 252 0.00 -12.94 13.96
CA LYS A 252 0.78 -11.69 14.09
C LYS A 252 1.45 -11.51 15.43
N VAL A 253 0.89 -12.09 16.50
CA VAL A 253 1.40 -11.92 17.87
C VAL A 253 2.00 -13.21 18.37
N THR A 254 1.23 -14.30 18.40
CA THR A 254 1.69 -15.57 18.99
C THR A 254 2.89 -16.15 18.26
N ASP A 255 2.86 -16.26 16.93
CA ASP A 255 3.97 -16.84 16.16
C ASP A 255 5.26 -16.01 16.28
N LYS A 256 5.15 -14.68 16.28
CA LYS A 256 6.30 -13.78 16.49
C LYS A 256 6.86 -13.91 17.91
N LEU A 257 6.00 -14.04 18.93
CA LEU A 257 6.43 -14.26 20.32
C LEU A 257 7.10 -15.64 20.50
N LEU A 258 6.57 -16.70 19.89
CA LEU A 258 7.18 -18.02 19.91
C LEU A 258 8.57 -18.00 19.26
N THR A 259 8.68 -17.37 18.09
CA THR A 259 9.96 -17.19 17.39
C THR A 259 10.98 -16.43 18.23
N SER A 260 10.53 -15.44 19.01
CA SER A 260 11.41 -14.69 19.93
C SER A 260 11.87 -15.53 21.14
N THR A 261 11.03 -16.47 21.60
CA THR A 261 11.34 -17.36 22.73
C THR A 261 12.42 -18.37 22.34
N ASP A 262 12.38 -18.87 21.10
CA ASP A 262 13.40 -19.76 20.54
C ASP A 262 14.73 -19.04 20.25
N GLN A 263 14.70 -17.73 20.04
CA GLN A 263 15.89 -16.91 19.78
C GLN A 263 16.58 -16.39 21.04
N THR A 264 15.93 -16.43 22.22
CA THR A 264 16.61 -16.12 23.49
C THR A 264 17.51 -17.30 23.89
N PRO A 265 18.86 -17.14 23.92
CA PRO A 265 19.70 -18.09 24.64
C PRO A 265 19.30 -18.00 26.12
N GLY A 266 19.15 -19.15 26.78
CA GLY A 266 18.79 -19.24 28.19
C GLY A 266 19.62 -18.31 29.10
N PRO A 267 19.14 -18.05 30.33
CA PRO A 267 19.67 -16.99 31.17
C PRO A 267 21.18 -17.13 31.31
N ARG A 268 21.93 -16.14 30.81
CA ARG A 268 23.36 -15.99 31.07
C ARG A 268 23.54 -15.63 32.55
N GLY A 269 23.38 -16.64 33.41
CA GLY A 269 23.93 -16.60 34.76
C GLY A 269 25.45 -16.47 34.66
N PRO A 270 26.11 -15.78 35.60
CA PRO A 270 27.54 -15.56 35.54
C PRO A 270 28.26 -16.86 35.92
N PHE A 271 28.52 -17.72 34.93
CA PHE A 271 29.48 -18.80 35.09
C PHE A 271 30.89 -18.23 34.97
N PHE A 272 31.52 -18.01 36.12
CA PHE A 272 32.96 -17.85 36.22
C PHE A 272 33.64 -19.18 35.88
N SER A 273 34.34 -19.24 34.75
CA SER A 273 35.38 -20.24 34.49
C SER A 273 36.76 -19.59 34.67
N PRO A 274 37.67 -20.18 35.46
CA PRO A 274 38.92 -19.55 35.84
C PRO A 274 40.03 -19.95 34.87
N SER A 275 40.27 -19.14 33.85
CA SER A 275 41.49 -19.25 33.06
C SER A 275 41.67 -18.01 32.20
N ASN A 276 42.39 -17.03 32.76
CA ASN A 276 43.34 -16.18 32.04
C ASN A 276 44.06 -15.27 33.05
N ILE A 277 45.22 -15.73 33.52
CA ILE A 277 46.19 -14.89 34.19
C ILE A 277 46.83 -14.01 33.11
N VAL A 278 46.53 -12.71 33.13
CA VAL A 278 47.20 -11.70 32.31
C VAL A 278 48.44 -11.21 33.07
N PRO A 279 49.65 -11.19 32.46
CA PRO A 279 50.84 -10.62 33.10
C PRO A 279 50.79 -9.08 33.14
N PRO A 280 51.41 -8.44 34.16
CA PRO A 280 51.05 -7.08 34.59
C PRO A 280 51.77 -5.94 33.85
N ASN A 281 51.99 -6.03 32.53
CA ASN A 281 52.63 -4.92 31.80
C ASN A 281 52.25 -4.89 30.30
N ALA A 282 51.13 -4.26 29.97
CA ALA A 282 50.81 -3.80 28.63
C ALA A 282 50.08 -2.44 28.70
N PRO A 283 50.41 -1.46 27.82
CA PRO A 283 49.89 -0.10 27.90
C PRO A 283 48.40 -0.01 27.50
N PRO A 284 47.65 1.00 28.01
CA PRO A 284 46.21 1.09 27.80
C PRO A 284 45.89 1.45 26.35
N LYS A 285 45.03 0.65 25.70
CA LYS A 285 44.40 1.01 24.42
C LYS A 285 43.33 2.10 24.64
N PRO A 286 43.17 3.06 23.73
CA PRO A 286 42.23 4.17 23.90
C PRO A 286 40.78 3.66 23.87
N ALA A 287 39.96 4.26 24.73
CA ALA A 287 38.54 3.97 24.88
C ALA A 287 37.80 4.20 23.56
N ALA A 288 37.19 3.14 23.02
CA ALA A 288 36.23 3.26 21.94
C ALA A 288 34.97 3.94 22.49
N THR A 289 34.70 5.12 21.96
CA THR A 289 33.48 5.89 22.15
C THR A 289 32.27 4.99 21.92
N THR A 290 31.44 4.85 22.95
CA THR A 290 30.18 4.11 22.90
C THR A 290 29.23 4.89 21.99
N THR A 291 29.20 4.55 20.71
CA THR A 291 28.08 4.89 19.84
C THR A 291 26.87 4.16 20.37
N THR A 292 25.97 4.90 21.01
CA THR A 292 24.59 4.49 21.26
C THR A 292 23.94 4.16 19.92
N THR A 293 24.04 2.90 19.51
CA THR A 293 23.12 2.32 18.54
C THR A 293 21.73 2.49 19.13
N GLN A 294 20.89 3.31 18.50
CA GLN A 294 19.45 3.23 18.67
C GLN A 294 19.08 1.79 18.31
N ASP A 295 18.90 0.97 19.33
CA ASP A 295 18.56 -0.44 19.22
C ASP A 295 17.11 -0.53 18.72
N GLN A 296 16.96 -0.51 17.40
CA GLN A 296 15.67 -0.55 16.73
C GLN A 296 15.12 -1.97 16.76
N GLY A 297 14.38 -2.24 17.82
CA GLY A 297 13.23 -3.15 17.88
C GLY A 297 13.44 -4.57 17.38
N GLY A 298 13.98 -5.44 18.22
CA GLY A 298 14.00 -6.90 17.98
C GLY A 298 12.61 -7.51 17.74
N VAL A 299 12.55 -8.82 17.46
CA VAL A 299 11.30 -9.57 17.16
C VAL A 299 10.19 -9.27 18.18
N LEU A 300 10.56 -9.08 19.46
CA LEU A 300 9.66 -8.67 20.54
C LEU A 300 9.01 -7.30 20.34
N HIS A 301 9.74 -6.32 19.81
CA HIS A 301 9.19 -5.01 19.49
C HIS A 301 8.21 -5.10 18.32
N LYS A 302 8.54 -5.85 17.25
CA LYS A 302 7.61 -6.10 16.14
C LYS A 302 6.31 -6.78 16.64
N ALA A 303 6.42 -7.74 17.56
CA ALA A 303 5.26 -8.39 18.18
C ALA A 303 4.45 -7.41 19.07
N ALA A 304 5.13 -6.57 19.86
CA ALA A 304 4.48 -5.58 20.72
C ALA A 304 3.72 -4.52 19.90
N THR A 305 4.31 -4.02 18.81
CA THR A 305 3.66 -3.08 17.90
C THR A 305 2.44 -3.71 17.24
N ALA A 306 2.56 -4.95 16.74
CA ALA A 306 1.42 -5.67 16.17
C ALA A 306 0.28 -5.88 17.17
N ALA A 307 0.60 -6.22 18.43
CA ALA A 307 -0.39 -6.37 19.49
C ALA A 307 -1.06 -5.04 19.86
N ALA A 308 -0.28 -3.96 19.97
CA ALA A 308 -0.80 -2.62 20.23
C ALA A 308 -1.79 -2.19 19.15
N GLY A 309 -1.51 -2.55 17.90
CA GLY A 309 -2.38 -2.23 16.78
C GLY A 309 -3.72 -2.90 16.76
N LEU A 310 -3.71 -4.22 16.96
CA LEU A 310 -4.94 -4.99 17.09
C LEU A 310 -5.79 -4.47 18.26
N ALA A 311 -5.14 -4.09 19.37
CA ALA A 311 -5.84 -3.51 20.52
C ALA A 311 -6.44 -2.12 20.21
N LEU A 312 -5.73 -1.25 19.50
CA LEU A 312 -6.22 0.07 19.09
C LEU A 312 -7.41 -0.03 18.12
N GLU A 313 -7.35 -0.96 17.17
CA GLU A 313 -8.42 -1.23 16.22
C GLU A 313 -9.72 -1.67 16.92
N GLU A 314 -9.61 -2.58 17.89
CA GLU A 314 -10.75 -3.06 18.68
C GLU A 314 -11.28 -1.97 19.62
N LEU A 315 -10.39 -1.23 20.29
CA LEU A 315 -10.75 -0.10 21.17
C LEU A 315 -11.53 0.97 20.39
N HIS A 316 -11.08 1.34 19.20
CA HIS A 316 -11.80 2.29 18.35
C HIS A 316 -13.19 1.78 17.98
N GLY A 317 -13.31 0.50 17.62
CA GLY A 317 -14.60 -0.11 17.31
C GLY A 317 -15.58 -0.03 18.50
N GLN A 318 -15.11 -0.38 19.69
CA GLN A 318 -15.90 -0.34 20.91
C GLN A 318 -16.26 1.09 21.32
N LEU A 319 -15.33 2.04 21.19
CA LEU A 319 -15.56 3.46 21.48
C LEU A 319 -16.67 4.03 20.59
N ILE A 320 -16.67 3.69 19.30
CA ILE A 320 -17.73 4.11 18.38
C ILE A 320 -19.09 3.52 18.82
N GLN A 321 -19.14 2.24 19.21
CA GLN A 321 -20.38 1.64 19.70
C GLN A 321 -20.88 2.27 21.00
N ALA A 322 -19.99 2.53 21.95
CA ALA A 322 -20.32 3.19 23.20
C ALA A 322 -20.86 4.60 22.94
N THR A 323 -20.20 5.36 22.06
CA THR A 323 -20.64 6.70 21.64
C THR A 323 -22.02 6.66 20.99
N LYS A 324 -22.27 5.70 20.09
CA LYS A 324 -23.58 5.52 19.46
C LYS A 324 -24.67 5.19 20.48
N ARG A 325 -24.38 4.29 21.43
CA ARG A 325 -25.31 3.96 22.51
C ARG A 325 -25.63 5.19 23.34
N PHE A 326 -24.64 5.99 23.71
CA PHE A 326 -24.84 7.22 24.46
C PHE A 326 -25.68 8.25 23.70
N LEU A 327 -25.42 8.45 22.40
CA LEU A 327 -26.12 9.44 21.59
C LEU A 327 -27.54 9.04 21.20
N LEU A 328 -27.78 7.76 20.90
CA LEU A 328 -29.03 7.27 20.30
C LEU A 328 -29.95 6.58 21.32
N ASN A 329 -29.39 6.02 22.39
CA ASN A 329 -30.15 5.42 23.50
C ASN A 329 -29.76 6.09 24.83
N PRO A 330 -30.00 7.41 25.00
CA PRO A 330 -29.88 8.02 26.31
C PRO A 330 -30.95 7.39 27.21
N ASN A 331 -30.51 6.64 28.23
CA ASN A 331 -31.36 6.33 29.37
C ASN A 331 -31.80 7.63 30.05
#